data_AF-A0A117KV72-F1
#
_entry.id   AF-A0A117KV72-F1
#
_cell.length_a   1.000
_cell.length_b   1.000
_cell.length_c   1.000
_cell.angle_alpha   90.00
_cell.angle_beta   90.00
_cell.angle_gamma   90.00
#
_symmetry.space_group_name_H-M   'P 1'
#
loop_
_entity.id
_entity.type
_entity.pdbx_description
1 polymer ?
#
loop_
_entity_poly.entity_id
_entity_poly.type
_entity_poly.pdbx_seq_one_letter_code
_entity_poly.pdbx_strand_id
1 'polypeptide(L)'
;MVVDLMSRHPKETLFNLPTKTEIADIQLHGKKAKIARVFIVGNYSRSPEDAKKILQKISELEFKATYLLTPSAFAIMPWKFSSFKEAARAGMSFAVELLEGIEINADHIFLGIDSYSGGLTKPHVELSVVCSPEPWHITGKIYPTPAQHKGLIKADMDSHFLELDDRIAILCCHDLSMFNPRSDSTAKGWRREMKEKFRERMKEFNPKIALHHSHYTDTPYTWLASWRNLERKVPSVEHYATSGVYYNEKGVRAGIGETLKLTKKGSVLDVLVDVS
;
A
#
# COMPACT_ATOMS: atom_id res chain seq x y z
N MET A 1 7.18 40.86 45.49
CA MET A 1 5.77 40.89 45.04
C MET A 1 5.72 40.18 43.70
N VAL A 2 5.45 38.88 43.74
CA VAL A 2 5.47 37.97 42.59
C VAL A 2 4.08 38.04 41.97
N VAL A 3 3.99 38.49 40.71
CA VAL A 3 2.72 38.53 39.98
C VAL A 3 2.66 37.31 39.08
N ASP A 4 1.73 36.44 39.43
CA ASP A 4 1.35 35.20 38.78
C ASP A 4 0.83 35.48 37.35
N LEU A 5 1.50 34.90 36.35
CA LEU A 5 1.08 34.92 34.95
C LEU A 5 0.65 33.50 34.59
N MET A 6 -0.55 33.12 35.06
CA MET A 6 -1.26 31.95 34.57
C MET A 6 -1.59 32.15 33.09
N SER A 7 -0.74 31.57 32.24
CA SER A 7 -0.99 31.45 30.81
C SER A 7 -2.00 30.34 30.55
N ARG A 8 -2.96 30.68 29.69
CA ARG A 8 -4.16 29.91 29.37
C ARG A 8 -3.78 28.58 28.70
N HIS A 9 -4.23 27.47 29.28
CA HIS A 9 -4.28 26.19 28.58
C HIS A 9 -5.18 26.30 27.33
N PRO A 10 -4.70 25.94 26.12
CA PRO A 10 -5.58 25.70 25.00
C PRO A 10 -6.32 24.39 25.23
N LYS A 11 -7.65 24.48 25.15
CA LYS A 11 -8.64 23.41 25.28
C LYS A 11 -8.21 22.14 24.53
N GLU A 12 -8.26 21.02 25.26
CA GLU A 12 -8.29 19.67 24.71
C GLU A 12 -9.41 19.56 23.68
N THR A 13 -9.08 19.66 22.39
CA THR A 13 -9.92 19.09 21.33
C THR A 13 -9.74 17.58 21.38
N LEU A 14 -10.56 16.93 22.21
CA LEU A 14 -10.88 15.51 22.11
C LEU A 14 -11.37 15.24 20.68
N PHE A 15 -10.46 14.76 19.84
CA PHE A 15 -10.84 14.18 18.56
C PHE A 15 -11.60 12.90 18.90
N ASN A 16 -12.91 12.92 18.67
CA ASN A 16 -13.70 11.70 18.63
C ASN A 16 -13.05 10.79 17.59
N LEU A 17 -12.32 9.78 18.05
CA LEU A 17 -12.12 8.56 17.28
C LEU A 17 -13.52 8.10 16.86
N PRO A 18 -13.72 7.70 15.59
CA PRO A 18 -14.96 7.06 15.22
C PRO A 18 -15.20 5.95 16.23
N THR A 19 -16.33 6.02 16.94
CA THR A 19 -16.79 4.94 17.82
C THR A 19 -16.72 3.63 17.03
N LYS A 20 -16.44 2.50 17.69
CA LYS A 20 -16.41 1.14 17.08
C LYS A 20 -17.54 0.89 16.06
N THR A 21 -18.65 1.60 16.18
CA THR A 21 -19.86 1.61 15.36
C THR A 21 -19.75 2.29 13.98
N GLU A 22 -18.68 3.04 13.67
CA GLU A 22 -18.45 3.66 12.35
C GLU A 22 -17.40 2.95 11.48
N ILE A 23 -16.93 1.77 11.90
CA ILE A 23 -16.53 0.76 10.92
C ILE A 23 -17.85 0.38 10.27
N ALA A 24 -18.12 0.93 9.09
CA ALA A 24 -19.24 0.46 8.32
C ALA A 24 -19.00 -1.04 8.11
N ASP A 25 -19.74 -1.85 8.88
CA ASP A 25 -20.15 -3.20 8.53
C ASP A 25 -20.90 -3.07 7.20
N ILE A 26 -20.15 -2.83 6.12
CA ILE A 26 -20.60 -3.20 4.79
C ILE A 26 -20.35 -4.70 4.75
N GLN A 27 -21.15 -5.43 5.53
CA GLN A 27 -21.43 -6.83 5.29
C GLN A 27 -21.99 -6.88 3.87
N LEU A 28 -21.11 -7.14 2.90
CA LEU A 28 -21.48 -7.60 1.58
C LEU A 28 -22.06 -9.00 1.78
N HIS A 29 -23.27 -9.11 2.34
CA HIS A 29 -23.93 -10.38 2.56
C HIS A 29 -23.97 -11.15 1.23
N GLY A 30 -23.15 -12.20 1.14
CA GLY A 30 -23.03 -13.10 0.00
C GLY A 30 -22.28 -12.59 -1.23
N LYS A 31 -21.87 -11.31 -1.33
CA LYS A 31 -21.17 -10.79 -2.53
C LYS A 31 -19.66 -10.68 -2.31
N LYS A 32 -18.91 -11.41 -3.12
CA LYS A 32 -17.44 -11.33 -3.18
C LYS A 32 -17.02 -9.95 -3.72
N ALA A 33 -16.21 -9.22 -2.96
CA ALA A 33 -15.61 -7.96 -3.41
C ALA A 33 -14.50 -8.23 -4.44
N LYS A 34 -14.25 -7.29 -5.37
CA LYS A 34 -13.07 -7.41 -6.23
C LYS A 34 -11.78 -7.19 -5.43
N ILE A 35 -11.71 -6.13 -4.63
CA ILE A 35 -10.56 -5.82 -3.78
C ILE A 35 -11.01 -5.75 -2.32
N ALA A 36 -10.38 -6.49 -1.43
CA ALA A 36 -10.31 -6.15 -0.01
C ALA A 36 -8.97 -5.45 0.22
N ARG A 37 -8.98 -4.23 0.74
CA ARG A 37 -7.73 -3.51 1.06
C ARG A 37 -7.61 -3.30 2.55
N VAL A 38 -6.40 -3.49 3.05
CA VAL A 38 -6.09 -3.35 4.47
C VAL A 38 -5.62 -1.93 4.76
N PHE A 39 -6.25 -1.33 5.76
CA PHE A 39 -5.75 -0.15 6.45
C PHE A 39 -5.45 -0.50 7.90
N ILE A 40 -4.23 -0.22 8.33
CA ILE A 40 -3.81 -0.41 9.72
C ILE A 40 -3.96 0.95 10.41
N VAL A 41 -4.79 1.02 11.46
CA VAL A 41 -5.04 2.23 12.24
C VAL A 41 -4.11 2.22 13.44
N GLY A 42 -3.25 3.23 13.56
CA GLY A 42 -2.17 3.25 14.55
C GLY A 42 -0.81 2.86 13.97
N ASN A 43 0.22 2.85 14.82
CA ASN A 43 1.58 2.46 14.43
C ASN A 43 1.93 1.11 15.05
N TYR A 44 2.67 0.29 14.30
CA TYR A 44 3.14 -1.01 14.76
C TYR A 44 4.59 -1.23 14.32
N SER A 45 5.24 -2.22 14.93
CA SER A 45 6.67 -2.45 14.75
C SER A 45 7.07 -2.90 13.34
N ARG A 46 6.12 -3.47 12.58
CA ARG A 46 6.35 -4.18 11.31
C ARG A 46 7.25 -5.41 11.45
N SER A 47 7.44 -5.89 12.68
CA SER A 47 8.08 -7.19 12.90
C SER A 47 7.22 -8.31 12.31
N PRO A 48 7.83 -9.46 11.99
CA PRO A 48 7.09 -10.63 11.53
C PRO A 48 5.95 -11.02 12.49
N GLU A 49 6.17 -10.92 13.80
CA GLU A 49 5.20 -11.28 14.84
C GLU A 49 3.98 -10.36 14.82
N ASP A 50 4.18 -9.04 14.74
CA ASP A 50 3.06 -8.09 14.68
C ASP A 50 2.32 -8.17 13.35
N ALA A 51 3.03 -8.37 12.24
CA ALA A 51 2.41 -8.63 10.94
C ALA A 51 1.55 -9.91 10.97
N LYS A 52 2.04 -10.98 11.59
CA LYS A 52 1.29 -12.24 11.74
C LYS A 52 0.04 -12.07 12.59
N LYS A 53 0.10 -11.33 13.70
CA LYS A 53 -1.10 -10.98 14.51
C LYS A 53 -2.14 -10.21 13.71
N ILE A 54 -1.70 -9.29 12.84
CA ILE A 54 -2.62 -8.54 11.97
C ILE A 54 -3.28 -9.47 10.95
N LEU A 55 -2.53 -10.38 10.32
CA LEU A 55 -3.09 -11.40 9.41
C LEU A 55 -4.09 -12.32 10.12
N GLN A 56 -3.82 -12.71 11.37
CA GLN A 56 -4.76 -13.48 12.19
C GLN A 56 -6.07 -12.72 12.43
N LYS A 57 -5.99 -11.45 12.85
CA LYS A 57 -7.17 -10.58 12.99
C LYS A 57 -7.97 -10.49 11.68
N ILE A 58 -7.29 -10.43 10.52
CA ILE A 58 -7.94 -10.40 9.21
C ILE A 58 -8.63 -11.73 8.91
N SER A 59 -8.01 -12.87 9.24
CA SER A 59 -8.59 -14.21 9.00
C SER A 59 -9.87 -14.47 9.79
N GLU A 60 -10.05 -13.80 10.92
CA GLU A 60 -11.26 -13.90 11.76
C GLU A 60 -12.44 -13.10 11.19
N LEU A 61 -12.22 -12.24 10.18
CA LEU A 61 -13.27 -11.42 9.59
C LEU A 61 -14.09 -12.19 8.57
N GLU A 62 -15.41 -12.03 8.62
CA GLU A 62 -16.32 -12.58 7.62
C GLU A 62 -16.36 -11.71 6.37
N PHE A 63 -15.45 -11.96 5.42
CA PHE A 63 -15.50 -11.36 4.08
C PHE A 63 -15.17 -12.37 2.99
N LYS A 64 -15.39 -12.00 1.73
CA LYS A 64 -14.89 -12.70 0.55
C LYS A 64 -14.35 -11.70 -0.45
N ALA A 65 -13.14 -11.90 -0.96
CA ALA A 65 -12.58 -11.04 -2.00
C ALA A 65 -11.85 -11.83 -3.10
N THR A 66 -11.67 -11.22 -4.28
CA THR A 66 -10.73 -11.75 -5.27
C THR A 66 -9.30 -11.41 -4.88
N TYR A 67 -9.04 -10.15 -4.51
CA TYR A 67 -7.70 -9.68 -4.16
C TYR A 67 -7.68 -9.09 -2.76
N LEU A 68 -6.83 -9.60 -1.87
CA LEU A 68 -6.48 -8.92 -0.60
C LEU A 68 -5.22 -8.09 -0.81
N LEU A 69 -5.23 -6.81 -0.41
CA LEU A 69 -4.11 -5.88 -0.57
C LEU A 69 -3.62 -5.34 0.78
N THR A 70 -2.39 -5.65 1.19
CA THR A 70 -1.77 -5.08 2.41
C THR A 70 -0.92 -3.83 2.10
N PRO A 71 -0.60 -2.98 3.10
CA PRO A 71 0.32 -1.85 2.93
C PRO A 71 1.71 -2.27 2.42
N SER A 72 2.49 -1.32 1.88
CA SER A 72 3.93 -1.52 1.70
C SER A 72 4.63 -1.49 3.06
N ALA A 73 5.78 -2.17 3.20
CA ALA A 73 6.36 -2.48 4.51
C ALA A 73 5.34 -3.07 5.51
N PHE A 74 4.41 -3.91 5.04
CA PHE A 74 3.50 -4.62 5.94
C PHE A 74 4.29 -5.45 6.96
N ALA A 75 5.37 -6.07 6.49
CA ALA A 75 6.39 -6.67 7.33
C ALA A 75 7.79 -6.28 6.82
N ILE A 76 8.76 -6.24 7.73
CA ILE A 76 10.17 -6.02 7.41
C ILE A 76 10.93 -7.34 7.55
N MET A 77 11.52 -7.82 6.46
CA MET A 77 12.43 -8.96 6.51
C MET A 77 13.89 -8.52 6.76
N PRO A 78 14.70 -9.33 7.48
CA PRO A 78 16.11 -9.03 7.70
C PRO A 78 16.90 -8.87 6.40
N TRP A 79 17.75 -7.85 6.34
CA TRP A 79 18.57 -7.57 5.16
C TRP A 79 19.72 -8.56 5.00
N LYS A 80 19.82 -9.19 3.84
CA LYS A 80 20.93 -10.08 3.47
C LYS A 80 21.17 -10.19 1.96
N PHE A 81 20.74 -9.18 1.19
CA PHE A 81 20.61 -9.29 -0.27
C PHE A 81 21.59 -8.39 -1.01
N SER A 82 22.07 -8.86 -2.15
CA SER A 82 22.90 -8.09 -3.08
C SER A 82 22.19 -7.78 -4.40
N SER A 83 21.08 -8.47 -4.68
CA SER A 83 20.33 -8.34 -5.92
C SER A 83 18.82 -8.46 -5.69
N PHE A 84 18.03 -7.97 -6.65
CA PHE A 84 16.58 -8.11 -6.62
C PHE A 84 16.15 -9.58 -6.62
N LYS A 85 16.84 -10.43 -7.40
CA LYS A 85 16.53 -11.87 -7.49
C LYS A 85 16.67 -12.61 -6.17
N GLU A 86 17.71 -12.28 -5.38
CA GLU A 86 17.91 -12.85 -4.04
C GLU A 86 16.84 -12.36 -3.08
N ALA A 87 16.60 -11.05 -3.05
CA ALA A 87 15.56 -10.45 -2.23
C ALA A 87 14.17 -11.00 -2.57
N ALA A 88 13.91 -11.24 -3.85
CA ALA A 88 12.63 -11.73 -4.34
C ALA A 88 12.34 -13.16 -3.85
N ARG A 89 13.32 -14.06 -3.96
CA ARG A 89 13.21 -15.43 -3.43
C ARG A 89 12.99 -15.43 -1.93
N ALA A 90 13.76 -14.62 -1.20
CA ALA A 90 13.61 -14.52 0.25
C ALA A 90 12.27 -13.91 0.66
N GLY A 91 11.78 -12.90 -0.08
CA GLY A 91 10.46 -12.30 0.13
C GLY A 91 9.33 -13.31 -0.07
N MET A 92 9.43 -14.16 -1.10
CA MET A 92 8.50 -15.28 -1.29
C MET A 92 8.55 -16.25 -0.11
N SER A 93 9.71 -16.78 0.28
CA SER A 93 9.82 -17.68 1.44
C SER A 93 9.27 -17.05 2.72
N PHE A 94 9.58 -15.77 2.96
CA PHE A 94 9.09 -15.03 4.12
C PHE A 94 7.56 -14.84 4.09
N ALA A 95 6.96 -14.64 2.92
CA ALA A 95 5.51 -14.58 2.77
C ALA A 95 4.83 -15.93 3.07
N VAL A 96 5.45 -17.06 2.71
CA VAL A 96 4.97 -18.40 3.11
C VAL A 96 4.93 -18.50 4.64
N GLU A 97 6.02 -18.16 5.30
CA GLU A 97 6.16 -18.24 6.77
C GLU A 97 5.14 -17.33 7.50
N LEU A 98 4.89 -16.13 6.96
CA LEU A 98 3.89 -15.21 7.51
C LEU A 98 2.46 -15.76 7.43
N LEU A 99 2.11 -16.41 6.32
CA LEU A 99 0.79 -16.97 6.08
C LEU A 99 0.60 -18.39 6.66
N GLU A 100 1.67 -19.02 7.15
CA GLU A 100 1.60 -20.37 7.70
C GLU A 100 0.58 -20.47 8.84
N GLY A 101 -0.42 -21.33 8.65
CA GLY A 101 -1.53 -21.55 9.59
C GLY A 101 -2.60 -20.47 9.57
N ILE A 102 -2.60 -19.57 8.59
CA ILE A 102 -3.59 -18.48 8.47
C ILE A 102 -4.36 -18.65 7.15
N GLU A 103 -5.67 -18.87 7.27
CA GLU A 103 -6.57 -18.91 6.13
C GLU A 103 -7.27 -17.57 5.95
N ILE A 104 -7.05 -16.92 4.80
CA ILE A 104 -7.70 -15.66 4.46
C ILE A 104 -8.67 -15.92 3.32
N ASN A 105 -9.88 -15.38 3.44
CA ASN A 105 -10.95 -15.56 2.46
C ASN A 105 -10.79 -14.64 1.22
N ALA A 106 -9.65 -14.77 0.54
CA ALA A 106 -9.32 -14.09 -0.71
C ALA A 106 -8.62 -15.05 -1.67
N ASP A 107 -8.87 -14.93 -2.98
CA ASP A 107 -8.24 -15.82 -3.98
C ASP A 107 -6.73 -15.56 -4.12
N HIS A 108 -6.34 -14.28 -4.07
CA HIS A 108 -4.93 -13.87 -4.15
C HIS A 108 -4.63 -12.81 -3.08
N ILE A 109 -3.49 -12.93 -2.44
CA ILE A 109 -3.04 -12.03 -1.37
C ILE A 109 -1.79 -11.28 -1.82
N PHE A 110 -1.83 -9.96 -1.79
CA PHE A 110 -0.72 -9.08 -2.12
C PHE A 110 -0.10 -8.57 -0.81
N LEU A 111 1.06 -9.11 -0.44
CA LEU A 111 1.81 -8.76 0.76
C LEU A 111 2.94 -7.78 0.45
N GLY A 112 2.91 -6.60 1.09
CA GLY A 112 4.05 -5.67 1.04
C GLY A 112 5.17 -6.09 1.99
N ILE A 113 6.32 -6.49 1.46
CA ILE A 113 7.48 -6.91 2.25
C ILE A 113 8.67 -6.04 1.88
N ASP A 114 9.24 -5.36 2.87
CA ASP A 114 10.40 -4.51 2.63
C ASP A 114 11.63 -5.06 3.36
N SER A 115 12.81 -4.63 2.94
CA SER A 115 14.06 -4.94 3.62
C SER A 115 15.07 -3.82 3.46
N TYR A 116 15.76 -3.49 4.55
CA TYR A 116 16.62 -2.32 4.64
C TYR A 116 17.97 -2.68 5.27
N SER A 117 19.09 -2.33 4.63
CA SER A 117 20.43 -2.41 5.24
C SER A 117 20.75 -1.26 6.21
N GLY A 118 19.79 -0.36 6.43
CA GLY A 118 19.95 0.87 7.21
C GLY A 118 19.00 1.95 6.68
N GLY A 119 19.47 3.19 6.62
CA GLY A 119 18.67 4.31 6.10
C GLY A 119 18.37 4.21 4.59
N LEU A 120 17.44 5.05 4.10
CA LEU A 120 16.94 5.01 2.72
C LEU A 120 18.00 5.23 1.62
N THR A 121 19.17 5.79 1.95
CA THR A 121 20.28 5.95 1.00
C THR A 121 21.16 4.71 0.88
N LYS A 122 20.98 3.73 1.77
CA LYS A 122 21.69 2.44 1.78
C LYS A 122 20.88 1.40 0.98
N PRO A 123 21.50 0.30 0.55
CA PRO A 123 20.81 -0.79 -0.14
C PRO A 123 19.51 -1.20 0.55
N HIS A 124 18.40 -1.20 -0.19
CA HIS A 124 17.08 -1.63 0.29
C HIS A 124 16.21 -2.14 -0.87
N VAL A 125 15.16 -2.88 -0.53
CA VAL A 125 14.10 -3.32 -1.45
C VAL A 125 12.73 -3.01 -0.83
N GLU A 126 11.77 -2.70 -1.69
CA GLU A 126 10.35 -2.57 -1.33
C GLU A 126 9.57 -3.50 -2.26
N LEU A 127 9.09 -4.64 -1.76
CA LEU A 127 8.51 -5.72 -2.55
C LEU A 127 7.00 -5.78 -2.38
N SER A 128 6.33 -6.24 -3.43
CA SER A 128 4.96 -6.74 -3.38
C SER A 128 4.99 -8.21 -3.80
N VAL A 129 4.74 -9.10 -2.84
CA VAL A 129 4.65 -10.53 -3.06
C VAL A 129 3.20 -10.92 -3.28
N VAL A 130 2.92 -11.62 -4.37
CA VAL A 130 1.58 -12.11 -4.70
C VAL A 130 1.52 -13.58 -4.34
N CYS A 131 0.85 -13.86 -3.23
CA CYS A 131 0.56 -15.20 -2.76
C CYS A 131 -0.77 -15.65 -3.39
N SER A 132 -0.65 -16.41 -4.46
CA SER A 132 -1.74 -17.08 -5.17
C SER A 132 -1.56 -18.60 -5.05
N PRO A 133 -2.59 -19.42 -5.34
CA PRO A 133 -2.32 -20.77 -5.83
C PRO A 133 -1.26 -20.67 -6.94
N GLU A 134 -0.23 -21.52 -6.90
CA GLU A 134 0.93 -21.43 -7.80
C GLU A 134 0.55 -21.19 -9.28
N PRO A 135 1.32 -20.38 -10.04
CA PRO A 135 2.63 -19.83 -9.69
C PRO A 135 2.59 -18.56 -8.83
N TRP A 136 3.54 -18.39 -7.93
CA TRP A 136 3.73 -17.14 -7.17
C TRP A 136 4.35 -16.04 -8.03
N HIS A 137 3.90 -14.80 -7.84
CA HIS A 137 4.43 -13.62 -8.53
C HIS A 137 5.06 -12.64 -7.55
N ILE A 138 6.03 -11.86 -8.04
CA ILE A 138 6.66 -10.81 -7.23
C ILE A 138 7.07 -9.62 -8.08
N THR A 139 6.88 -8.44 -7.51
CA THR A 139 7.39 -7.18 -8.02
C THR A 139 7.95 -6.34 -6.89
N GLY A 140 8.40 -5.13 -7.19
CA GLY A 140 8.88 -4.17 -6.22
C GLY A 140 8.97 -2.78 -6.80
N LYS A 141 9.38 -1.83 -5.98
CA LYS A 141 9.40 -0.42 -6.39
C LYS A 141 10.41 -0.15 -7.49
N ILE A 142 10.02 0.72 -8.43
CA ILE A 142 10.87 1.15 -9.55
C ILE A 142 11.05 2.67 -9.62
N TYR A 143 10.15 3.43 -8.99
CA TYR A 143 10.16 4.89 -8.98
C TYR A 143 10.42 5.46 -7.57
N PRO A 144 11.71 5.52 -7.14
CA PRO A 144 12.08 5.98 -5.81
C PRO A 144 11.89 7.49 -5.61
N THR A 145 11.77 7.91 -4.35
CA THR A 145 12.03 9.32 -3.97
C THR A 145 13.50 9.69 -4.26
N PRO A 146 13.87 10.99 -4.31
CA PRO A 146 15.27 11.39 -4.46
C PRO A 146 16.20 10.75 -3.42
N ALA A 147 15.77 10.66 -2.15
CA ALA A 147 16.56 10.05 -1.08
C ALA A 147 16.79 8.54 -1.27
N GLN A 148 15.81 7.84 -1.85
CA GLN A 148 15.87 6.40 -2.09
C GLN A 148 16.66 6.03 -3.35
N HIS A 149 16.84 6.95 -4.30
CA HIS A 149 17.36 6.64 -5.63
C HIS A 149 18.70 5.91 -5.62
N LYS A 150 19.61 6.27 -4.70
CA LYS A 150 20.94 5.66 -4.57
C LYS A 150 20.89 4.25 -3.96
N GLY A 151 19.94 4.00 -3.07
CA GLY A 151 19.87 2.77 -2.27
C GLY A 151 18.89 1.73 -2.80
N LEU A 152 17.89 2.12 -3.58
CA LEU A 152 16.84 1.21 -4.01
C LEU A 152 17.36 0.22 -5.06
N ILE A 153 17.31 -1.06 -4.73
CA ILE A 153 17.42 -2.15 -5.71
C ILE A 153 16.05 -2.29 -6.37
N LYS A 154 15.95 -1.79 -7.61
CA LYS A 154 14.69 -1.71 -8.35
C LYS A 154 14.26 -3.07 -8.88
N ALA A 155 12.95 -3.29 -8.95
CA ALA A 155 12.37 -4.39 -9.68
C ALA A 155 12.48 -4.20 -11.20
N ASP A 156 12.15 -5.25 -11.93
CA ASP A 156 11.87 -5.14 -13.36
C ASP A 156 10.50 -4.49 -13.59
N MET A 157 10.38 -3.62 -14.59
CA MET A 157 9.14 -2.89 -14.86
C MET A 157 7.99 -3.81 -15.30
N ASP A 158 8.29 -4.86 -16.06
CA ASP A 158 7.25 -5.74 -16.58
C ASP A 158 6.65 -6.62 -15.46
N SER A 159 7.36 -6.79 -14.35
CA SER A 159 6.85 -7.51 -13.17
C SER A 159 5.65 -6.82 -12.50
N HIS A 160 5.40 -5.53 -12.77
CA HIS A 160 4.23 -4.80 -12.24
C HIS A 160 2.92 -5.22 -12.91
N PHE A 161 2.97 -5.91 -14.05
CA PHE A 161 1.81 -6.22 -14.89
C PHE A 161 1.54 -7.72 -14.88
N LEU A 162 0.46 -8.12 -14.22
CA LEU A 162 0.11 -9.53 -14.00
C LEU A 162 -1.24 -9.87 -14.62
N GLU A 163 -1.31 -11.05 -15.22
CA GLU A 163 -2.57 -11.67 -15.62
C GLU A 163 -2.91 -12.78 -14.62
N LEU A 164 -3.83 -12.48 -13.70
CA LEU A 164 -4.46 -13.46 -12.81
C LEU A 164 -5.89 -13.69 -13.34
N ASP A 165 -6.91 -13.64 -12.47
CA ASP A 165 -8.31 -13.62 -12.93
C ASP A 165 -8.65 -12.34 -13.73
N ASP A 166 -7.85 -11.28 -13.55
CA ASP A 166 -7.96 -10.00 -14.23
C ASP A 166 -6.54 -9.52 -14.61
N ARG A 167 -6.46 -8.55 -15.54
CA ARG A 167 -5.23 -7.82 -15.81
C ARG A 167 -4.99 -6.77 -14.72
N ILE A 168 -3.94 -6.98 -13.93
CA ILE A 168 -3.61 -6.21 -12.73
C ILE A 168 -2.32 -5.44 -12.94
N ALA A 169 -2.34 -4.16 -12.60
CA ALA A 169 -1.14 -3.36 -12.43
C ALA A 169 -0.89 -3.12 -10.94
N ILE A 170 0.29 -3.48 -10.45
CA ILE A 170 0.75 -3.23 -9.08
C ILE A 170 1.52 -1.92 -9.07
N LEU A 171 1.37 -1.12 -8.02
CA LEU A 171 2.09 0.14 -7.81
C LEU A 171 2.68 0.13 -6.39
N CYS A 172 4.01 0.11 -6.28
CA CYS A 172 4.68 0.11 -4.99
C CYS A 172 4.94 1.55 -4.54
N CYS A 173 4.11 2.04 -3.61
CA CYS A 173 4.20 3.35 -2.96
C CYS A 173 4.38 4.50 -3.96
N HIS A 174 5.61 5.00 -4.14
CA HIS A 174 5.87 6.13 -5.02
C HIS A 174 5.71 5.82 -6.52
N ASP A 175 5.52 4.56 -6.94
CA ASP A 175 5.23 4.24 -8.34
C ASP A 175 3.98 4.97 -8.84
N LEU A 176 2.93 5.10 -8.01
CA LEU A 176 1.73 5.87 -8.37
C LEU A 176 2.04 7.34 -8.70
N SER A 177 3.10 7.91 -8.11
CA SER A 177 3.51 9.30 -8.40
C SER A 177 3.98 9.51 -9.85
N MET A 178 4.28 8.43 -10.58
CA MET A 178 4.49 8.50 -12.02
C MET A 178 3.26 9.03 -12.76
N PHE A 179 2.06 8.98 -12.17
CA PHE A 179 0.85 9.58 -12.73
C PHE A 179 0.54 10.97 -12.19
N ASN A 180 1.35 11.56 -11.31
CA ASN A 180 1.09 12.91 -10.83
C ASN A 180 1.40 13.95 -11.93
N PRO A 181 0.40 14.72 -12.42
CA PRO A 181 0.61 15.71 -13.48
C PRO A 181 1.49 16.89 -13.02
N ARG A 182 1.51 17.19 -11.71
CA ARG A 182 2.29 18.31 -11.15
C ARG A 182 3.79 18.10 -11.29
N SER A 183 4.24 16.84 -11.39
CA SER A 183 5.65 16.50 -11.56
C SER A 183 6.04 16.29 -13.01
N ASP A 184 5.16 16.54 -13.99
CA ASP A 184 5.48 16.38 -15.42
C ASP A 184 6.40 17.50 -15.91
N SER A 185 6.14 18.76 -15.54
CA SER A 185 6.94 19.91 -15.98
C SER A 185 8.35 19.95 -15.42
N THR A 186 8.60 19.27 -14.30
CA THR A 186 9.89 19.28 -13.59
C THR A 186 10.69 18.00 -13.75
N ALA A 187 10.10 16.92 -14.28
CA ALA A 187 10.81 15.66 -14.49
C ALA A 187 11.85 15.80 -15.61
N LYS A 188 13.10 15.38 -15.33
CA LYS A 188 14.22 15.38 -16.27
C LYS A 188 14.96 14.05 -16.23
N GLY A 189 15.69 13.74 -17.31
CA GLY A 189 16.50 12.53 -17.45
C GLY A 189 15.72 11.25 -17.15
N TRP A 190 16.36 10.33 -16.42
CA TRP A 190 15.81 9.01 -16.10
C TRP A 190 14.39 9.04 -15.48
N ARG A 191 14.04 10.09 -14.71
CA ARG A 191 12.69 10.19 -14.12
C ARG A 191 11.63 10.43 -15.17
N ARG A 192 11.92 11.29 -16.15
CA ARG A 192 11.00 11.56 -17.25
C ARG A 192 10.83 10.31 -18.11
N GLU A 193 11.94 9.68 -18.49
CA GLU A 193 11.94 8.45 -19.27
C GLU A 193 11.17 7.33 -18.58
N MET A 194 11.39 7.11 -17.27
CA MET A 194 10.67 6.09 -16.51
C MET A 194 9.16 6.39 -16.46
N LYS A 195 8.75 7.65 -16.27
CA LYS A 195 7.33 8.02 -16.29
C LYS A 195 6.71 7.76 -17.66
N GLU A 196 7.37 8.14 -18.74
CA GLU A 196 6.89 7.95 -20.11
C GLU A 196 6.74 6.45 -20.42
N LYS A 197 7.80 5.67 -20.22
CA LYS A 197 7.82 4.21 -20.45
C LYS A 197 6.77 3.48 -19.62
N PHE A 198 6.68 3.77 -18.32
CA PHE A 198 5.70 3.08 -17.46
C PHE A 198 4.26 3.41 -17.86
N ARG A 199 3.97 4.67 -18.22
CA ARG A 199 2.64 5.08 -18.68
C ARG A 199 2.27 4.46 -20.03
N GLU A 200 3.23 4.33 -20.93
CA GLU A 200 3.05 3.63 -22.21
C GLU A 200 2.74 2.15 -21.96
N ARG A 201 3.60 1.48 -21.18
CA ARG A 201 3.41 0.08 -20.83
C ARG A 201 2.08 -0.18 -20.12
N MET A 202 1.66 0.71 -19.23
CA MET A 202 0.34 0.64 -18.55
C MET A 202 -0.82 0.73 -19.55
N LYS A 203 -0.72 1.55 -20.60
CA LYS A 203 -1.76 1.63 -21.64
C LYS A 203 -1.78 0.39 -22.52
N GLU A 204 -0.61 -0.12 -22.90
CA GLU A 204 -0.47 -1.32 -23.72
C GLU A 204 -0.99 -2.56 -22.98
N PHE A 205 -0.63 -2.70 -21.70
CA PHE A 205 -1.14 -3.77 -20.85
C PHE A 205 -2.64 -3.69 -20.64
N ASN A 206 -3.18 -2.45 -20.62
CA ASN A 206 -4.61 -2.17 -20.55
C ASN A 206 -5.29 -2.82 -19.31
N PRO A 207 -4.76 -2.62 -18.09
CA PRO A 207 -5.23 -3.31 -16.89
C PRO A 207 -6.68 -2.94 -16.56
N LYS A 208 -7.39 -3.89 -15.95
CA LYS A 208 -8.72 -3.67 -15.36
C LYS A 208 -8.62 -3.22 -13.90
N ILE A 209 -7.53 -3.59 -13.23
CA ILE A 209 -7.33 -3.39 -11.81
C ILE A 209 -5.98 -2.72 -11.55
N ALA A 210 -5.95 -1.72 -10.68
CA ALA A 210 -4.71 -1.12 -10.19
C ALA A 210 -4.63 -1.22 -8.65
N LEU A 211 -3.60 -1.88 -8.14
CA LEU A 211 -3.37 -2.09 -6.71
C LEU A 211 -2.18 -1.24 -6.24
N HIS A 212 -2.37 -0.44 -5.19
CA HIS A 212 -1.34 0.48 -4.70
C HIS A 212 -0.99 0.19 -3.24
N HIS A 213 0.25 -0.26 -3.02
CA HIS A 213 0.82 -0.48 -1.71
C HIS A 213 1.46 0.80 -1.18
N SER A 214 0.73 1.61 -0.39
CA SER A 214 1.35 2.74 0.30
C SER A 214 1.93 2.31 1.64
N HIS A 215 3.02 2.94 2.10
CA HIS A 215 3.49 2.80 3.49
C HIS A 215 2.51 3.47 4.45
N TYR A 216 2.35 4.78 4.32
CA TYR A 216 1.47 5.60 5.15
C TYR A 216 0.47 6.34 4.28
N THR A 217 -0.78 6.39 4.73
CA THR A 217 -1.85 7.12 4.06
C THR A 217 -2.78 7.70 5.13
N ASP A 218 -2.33 8.77 5.79
CA ASP A 218 -3.09 9.57 6.77
C ASP A 218 -3.86 10.74 6.10
N THR A 219 -3.80 10.82 4.78
CA THR A 219 -4.59 11.77 3.96
C THR A 219 -4.69 11.28 2.52
N PRO A 220 -5.84 11.48 1.84
CA PRO A 220 -5.98 11.12 0.43
C PRO A 220 -5.20 12.07 -0.49
N TYR A 221 -4.91 13.29 -0.04
CA TYR A 221 -4.38 14.37 -0.89
C TYR A 221 -2.96 14.11 -1.39
N THR A 222 -2.22 13.18 -0.77
CA THR A 222 -0.93 12.70 -1.27
C THR A 222 -1.09 12.03 -2.64
N TRP A 223 -2.15 11.24 -2.83
CA TRP A 223 -2.31 10.33 -3.98
C TRP A 223 -3.42 10.74 -4.95
N LEU A 224 -4.37 11.57 -4.51
CA LEU A 224 -5.58 11.91 -5.27
C LEU A 224 -5.30 12.44 -6.68
N ALA A 225 -4.31 13.32 -6.83
CA ALA A 225 -3.95 13.88 -8.14
C ALA A 225 -3.40 12.80 -9.10
N SER A 226 -2.64 11.83 -8.56
CA SER A 226 -2.11 10.71 -9.33
C SER A 226 -3.22 9.77 -9.76
N TRP A 227 -4.14 9.41 -8.85
CA TRP A 227 -5.28 8.54 -9.16
C TRP A 227 -6.18 9.12 -10.25
N ARG A 228 -6.58 10.40 -10.10
CA ARG A 228 -7.40 11.08 -11.10
C ARG A 228 -6.76 11.10 -12.48
N ASN A 229 -5.44 11.28 -12.55
CA ASN A 229 -4.74 11.30 -13.82
C ASN A 229 -4.51 9.88 -14.39
N LEU A 230 -4.29 8.88 -13.54
CA LEU A 230 -4.25 7.48 -13.94
C LEU A 230 -5.58 7.07 -14.56
N GLU A 231 -6.69 7.32 -13.88
CA GLU A 231 -8.05 7.02 -14.36
C GLU A 231 -8.33 7.67 -15.71
N ARG A 232 -7.95 8.93 -15.88
CA ARG A 232 -8.09 9.64 -17.16
C ARG A 232 -7.23 9.05 -18.28
N LYS A 233 -6.01 8.60 -17.97
CA LYS A 233 -5.03 8.12 -18.96
C LYS A 233 -5.21 6.64 -19.30
N VAL A 234 -5.82 5.87 -18.41
CA VAL A 234 -5.98 4.42 -18.51
C VAL A 234 -7.43 4.10 -18.12
N PRO A 235 -8.41 4.45 -18.97
CA PRO A 235 -9.84 4.34 -18.65
C PRO A 235 -10.32 2.89 -18.49
N SER A 236 -9.52 1.91 -18.89
CA SER A 236 -9.76 0.48 -18.67
C SER A 236 -9.72 0.08 -17.20
N VAL A 237 -9.12 0.91 -16.31
CA VAL A 237 -9.07 0.62 -14.88
C VAL A 237 -10.45 0.88 -14.27
N GLU A 238 -11.16 -0.21 -14.04
CA GLU A 238 -12.50 -0.27 -13.44
C GLU A 238 -12.42 -0.27 -11.92
N HIS A 239 -11.39 -0.92 -11.36
CA HIS A 239 -11.18 -1.03 -9.92
C HIS A 239 -9.78 -0.54 -9.54
N TYR A 240 -9.69 0.26 -8.47
CA TYR A 240 -8.40 0.53 -7.85
C TYR A 240 -8.55 0.71 -6.34
N ALA A 241 -7.47 0.46 -5.62
CA ALA A 241 -7.42 0.69 -4.19
C ALA A 241 -5.99 1.02 -3.73
N THR A 242 -5.88 1.96 -2.80
CA THR A 242 -4.68 2.15 -1.97
C THR A 242 -4.86 1.45 -0.64
N SER A 243 -3.91 0.61 -0.23
CA SER A 243 -3.73 0.18 1.17
C SER A 243 -2.74 1.10 1.87
N GLY A 244 -2.71 1.11 3.20
CA GLY A 244 -1.71 1.88 3.93
C GLY A 244 -1.87 1.84 5.45
N VAL A 245 -0.88 2.38 6.15
CA VAL A 245 -0.97 2.66 7.58
C VAL A 245 -1.57 4.05 7.77
N TYR A 246 -2.72 4.14 8.43
CA TYR A 246 -3.38 5.39 8.81
C TYR A 246 -2.78 5.87 10.15
N TYR A 247 -1.63 6.52 10.05
CA TYR A 247 -0.89 7.04 11.18
C TYR A 247 0.02 8.19 10.76
N ASN A 248 0.19 9.16 11.66
CA ASN A 248 1.17 10.23 11.55
C ASN A 248 1.51 10.72 12.96
N GLU A 249 2.79 10.74 13.32
CA GLU A 249 3.27 11.17 14.64
C GLU A 249 2.81 12.60 15.00
N LYS A 250 2.61 13.46 14.00
CA LYS A 250 2.16 14.85 14.18
C LYS A 250 0.63 15.00 14.14
N GLY A 251 -0.09 13.89 14.12
CA GLY A 251 -1.53 13.86 13.90
C GLY A 251 -1.87 13.62 12.43
N VAL A 252 -2.92 12.83 12.21
CA VAL A 252 -3.45 12.51 10.89
C VAL A 252 -3.96 13.76 10.18
N ARG A 253 -3.71 13.86 8.86
CA ARG A 253 -3.96 15.08 8.08
C ARG A 253 -5.36 15.18 7.50
N ALA A 254 -6.12 14.09 7.46
CA ALA A 254 -7.52 14.04 7.03
C ALA A 254 -8.23 12.88 7.72
N GLY A 255 -9.57 12.91 7.79
CA GLY A 255 -10.35 11.84 8.42
C GLY A 255 -10.22 10.50 7.66
N ILE A 256 -10.33 9.38 8.39
CA ILE A 256 -10.19 8.04 7.81
C ILE A 256 -11.27 7.76 6.77
N GLY A 257 -12.54 8.13 7.02
CA GLY A 257 -13.63 7.93 6.06
C GLY A 257 -13.41 8.66 4.74
N GLU A 258 -12.90 9.90 4.78
CA GLU A 258 -12.52 10.66 3.59
C GLU A 258 -11.33 9.99 2.87
N THR A 259 -10.32 9.58 3.63
CA THR A 259 -9.13 8.89 3.11
C THR A 259 -9.52 7.61 2.39
N LEU A 260 -10.36 6.78 2.98
CA LEU A 260 -10.88 5.57 2.38
C LEU A 260 -11.67 5.92 1.11
N LYS A 261 -12.65 6.80 1.19
CA LYS A 261 -13.50 7.17 0.05
C LYS A 261 -12.71 7.66 -1.16
N LEU A 262 -11.71 8.50 -0.97
CA LEU A 262 -10.98 9.17 -2.05
C LEU A 262 -9.80 8.36 -2.63
N THR A 263 -9.48 7.20 -2.05
CA THR A 263 -8.34 6.36 -2.48
C THR A 263 -8.77 4.99 -3.04
N LYS A 264 -10.05 4.85 -3.41
CA LYS A 264 -10.61 3.66 -4.08
C LYS A 264 -11.52 4.01 -5.25
N LYS A 265 -11.77 3.02 -6.11
CA LYS A 265 -12.80 3.01 -7.15
C LYS A 265 -13.30 1.58 -7.37
N GLY A 266 -14.59 1.44 -7.65
CA GLY A 266 -15.23 0.16 -7.97
C GLY A 266 -15.57 -0.67 -6.72
N SER A 267 -15.73 -1.98 -6.91
CA SER A 267 -15.97 -2.96 -5.84
C SER A 267 -14.75 -3.12 -4.93
N VAL A 268 -14.73 -2.36 -3.82
CA VAL A 268 -13.65 -2.35 -2.84
C VAL A 268 -14.20 -2.39 -1.43
N LEU A 269 -13.82 -3.42 -0.69
CA LEU A 269 -14.04 -3.58 0.75
C LEU A 269 -12.86 -2.98 1.53
N ASP A 270 -13.17 -2.23 2.58
CA ASP A 270 -12.18 -1.66 3.49
C ASP A 270 -12.03 -2.58 4.70
N VAL A 271 -10.84 -3.15 4.90
CA VAL A 271 -10.49 -3.96 6.08
C VAL A 271 -9.68 -3.08 7.03
N LEU A 272 -10.28 -2.69 8.15
CA LEU A 272 -9.63 -1.86 9.15
C LEU A 272 -9.11 -2.72 10.29
N VAL A 273 -7.80 -2.63 10.57
CA VAL A 273 -7.18 -3.29 11.72
C VAL A 273 -6.62 -2.25 12.66
N ASP A 274 -7.22 -2.13 13.84
CA ASP A 274 -6.73 -1.23 14.89
C ASP A 274 -5.61 -1.89 15.69
N VAL A 275 -4.50 -1.16 15.79
CA VAL A 275 -3.28 -1.51 16.54
C VAL A 275 -2.84 -0.37 17.47
N SER A 276 -3.71 0.63 17.70
CA SER A 276 -3.47 1.71 18.66
C SER A 276 -3.54 1.27 20.12
#